data_AF-A0A661N9F4-F1
#
_entry.id   AF-A0A661N9F4-F1
#
_cell.length_a   1.000
_cell.length_b   1.000
_cell.length_c   1.000
_cell.angle_alpha   90.00
_cell.angle_beta   90.00
_cell.angle_gamma   90.00
#
_symmetry.space_group_name_H-M   'P 1'
#
loop_
_entity.id
_entity.type
_entity.pdbx_description
1 polymer ?
#
loop_
_entity_poly.entity_id
_entity_poly.type
_entity_poly.pdbx_seq_one_letter_code
_entity_poly.pdbx_strand_id
1 'polypeptide(L)'
;MPKISTQFLLFPLFLASLHGCTRSESPSEAPDQATEVAETAAAPEPAPPIDPNTLPSPPESPVAQGPISNPDELRLRQMLETLSEAAEAAAAEDPESGTHCERAYDSSRRLAIALSESMGGSPVQEDTPQLKARFVAGCERLPEETQRCMVMGYSVAHRDECAELRRTSTPEHRAAVREIMTGLGPLADTALPADE
;
A
#
# COMPACT_ATOMS: atom_id res chain seq x y z
N MET A 1 60.27 1.27 19.86
CA MET A 1 60.28 2.53 19.08
C MET A 1 58.84 2.87 18.69
N PRO A 2 58.51 4.18 18.58
CA PRO A 2 57.34 4.90 19.13
C PRO A 2 56.06 4.79 18.27
N LYS A 3 54.80 4.98 18.75
CA LYS A 3 54.10 6.06 19.52
C LYS A 3 53.72 7.27 18.63
N ILE A 4 52.51 7.84 18.86
CA ILE A 4 51.92 9.12 18.37
C ILE A 4 51.00 8.94 17.13
N SER A 5 49.80 9.50 16.94
CA SER A 5 48.94 10.56 17.53
C SER A 5 47.50 10.29 17.02
N THR A 6 46.38 10.37 17.75
CA THR A 6 45.68 11.55 18.33
C THR A 6 45.58 12.78 17.43
N GLN A 7 44.44 12.94 16.73
CA GLN A 7 43.82 14.21 16.34
C GLN A 7 42.36 13.89 15.96
N PHE A 8 41.31 14.06 16.79
CA PHE A 8 40.73 15.30 17.32
C PHE A 8 40.45 16.38 16.27
N LEU A 9 39.28 16.25 15.63
CA LEU A 9 38.43 17.34 15.14
C LEU A 9 37.00 16.89 15.49
N LEU A 10 36.39 17.27 16.63
CA LEU A 10 35.94 18.63 16.99
C LEU A 10 35.30 19.33 15.78
N PHE A 11 34.07 18.94 15.46
CA PHE A 11 33.15 19.81 14.70
C PHE A 11 32.13 20.40 15.68
N PRO A 12 32.15 21.73 15.90
CA PRO A 12 31.27 22.42 16.82
C PRO A 12 29.87 22.64 16.21
N LEU A 13 28.89 22.58 17.12
CA LEU A 13 27.72 23.46 17.21
C LEU A 13 27.47 24.41 16.02
N PHE A 14 26.37 24.18 15.31
CA PHE A 14 25.56 25.26 14.76
C PHE A 14 24.19 25.26 15.45
N LEU A 15 24.05 26.22 16.38
CA LEU A 15 22.80 26.75 16.91
C LEU A 15 22.20 27.73 15.90
N ALA A 16 20.92 27.55 15.54
CA ALA A 16 19.96 28.58 15.11
C ALA A 16 18.58 27.90 15.02
N SER A 17 17.74 27.84 16.07
CA SER A 17 16.77 28.88 16.53
C SER A 17 16.05 29.67 15.44
N LEU A 18 14.86 29.19 15.03
CA LEU A 18 13.68 29.97 14.58
C LEU A 18 12.43 29.11 14.88
N HIS A 19 11.66 29.40 15.93
CA HIS A 19 10.49 30.31 16.00
C HIS A 19 9.17 29.77 15.40
N GLY A 20 8.21 29.43 16.29
CA GLY A 20 6.76 29.32 16.04
C GLY A 20 6.29 27.95 15.52
N CYS A 21 5.37 27.21 16.13
CA CYS A 21 4.13 27.64 16.76
C CYS A 21 3.89 26.95 18.12
N THR A 22 3.69 27.77 19.15
CA THR A 22 2.84 27.43 20.29
C THR A 22 1.37 27.35 19.84
N ARG A 23 0.57 26.49 20.49
CA ARG A 23 -0.92 26.46 20.61
C ARG A 23 -1.52 25.15 20.08
N SER A 24 -2.33 24.37 20.80
CA SER A 24 -2.98 24.54 22.12
C SER A 24 -3.23 23.14 22.67
N GLU A 25 -2.82 22.91 23.91
CA GLU A 25 -3.31 21.81 24.74
C GLU A 25 -4.60 22.31 25.40
N SER A 26 -5.70 21.58 25.24
CA SER A 26 -6.91 21.78 26.03
C SER A 26 -7.40 20.39 26.46
N PRO A 27 -7.29 20.04 27.74
CA PRO A 27 -7.97 18.88 28.28
C PRO A 27 -9.44 19.25 28.49
N SER A 28 -10.35 18.41 28.03
CA SER A 28 -11.73 18.44 28.53
C SER A 28 -12.24 17.02 28.62
N GLU A 29 -12.23 16.56 29.86
CA GLU A 29 -13.07 15.51 30.43
C GLU A 29 -14.42 15.32 29.74
N ALA A 30 -14.78 14.04 29.61
CA ALA A 30 -16.15 13.59 29.42
C ALA A 30 -17.04 13.99 30.61
N PRO A 31 -18.36 14.00 30.40
CA PRO A 31 -19.10 12.97 31.11
C PRO A 31 -20.07 12.20 30.22
N ASP A 32 -20.04 10.89 30.43
CA ASP A 32 -21.19 10.01 30.67
C ASP A 32 -22.57 10.66 30.49
N GLN A 33 -23.27 10.26 29.42
CA GLN A 33 -24.72 10.08 29.49
C GLN A 33 -25.10 8.81 28.74
N ALA A 34 -25.25 7.74 29.53
CA ALA A 34 -26.19 6.68 29.21
C ALA A 34 -27.60 7.28 29.03
N THR A 35 -28.22 7.04 27.88
CA THR A 35 -29.67 7.07 27.77
C THR A 35 -30.09 5.83 27.00
N GLU A 36 -30.37 4.79 27.77
CA GLU A 36 -31.21 3.68 27.39
C GLU A 36 -32.63 4.22 27.16
N VAL A 37 -33.12 4.16 25.91
CA VAL A 37 -34.55 4.06 25.65
C VAL A 37 -34.73 2.88 24.73
N ALA A 38 -35.16 1.78 25.33
CA ALA A 38 -35.75 0.67 24.62
C ALA A 38 -37.12 1.10 24.04
N GLU A 39 -37.43 0.54 22.88
CA GLU A 39 -38.67 -0.21 22.61
C GLU A 39 -39.39 0.15 21.28
N THR A 40 -39.65 -0.93 20.54
CA THR A 40 -40.69 -1.12 19.53
C THR A 40 -40.38 -0.77 18.06
N ALA A 41 -39.84 -1.81 17.40
CA ALA A 41 -40.40 -2.44 16.20
C ALA A 41 -41.00 -1.55 15.10
N ALA A 42 -40.23 -1.38 14.02
CA ALA A 42 -40.74 -1.51 12.66
C ALA A 42 -39.71 -2.32 11.87
N ALA A 43 -40.09 -3.54 11.49
CA ALA A 43 -39.32 -4.36 10.56
C ALA A 43 -39.14 -3.58 9.25
N PRO A 44 -37.92 -3.49 8.68
CA PRO A 44 -37.75 -2.95 7.34
C PRO A 44 -38.49 -3.86 6.35
N GLU A 45 -39.37 -3.27 5.55
CA GLU A 45 -39.89 -3.90 4.34
C GLU A 45 -38.72 -4.45 3.53
N PRO A 46 -38.78 -5.69 3.02
CA PRO A 46 -37.77 -6.19 2.12
C PRO A 46 -37.79 -5.33 0.85
N ALA A 47 -36.67 -4.66 0.58
CA ALA A 47 -36.42 -4.06 -0.71
C ALA A 47 -36.61 -5.13 -1.81
N PRO A 48 -37.19 -4.77 -2.97
CA PRO A 48 -37.33 -5.71 -4.08
C PRO A 48 -35.94 -6.27 -4.46
N PRO A 49 -35.87 -7.54 -4.89
CA PRO A 49 -34.60 -8.12 -5.33
C PRO A 49 -34.03 -7.27 -6.47
N ILE A 50 -32.84 -6.69 -6.24
CA ILE A 50 -32.05 -6.12 -7.32
C ILE A 50 -31.57 -7.30 -8.16
N ASP A 51 -32.07 -7.37 -9.39
CA ASP A 51 -31.64 -8.35 -10.37
C ASP A 51 -30.12 -8.17 -10.61
N PRO A 52 -29.28 -9.17 -10.33
CA PRO A 52 -27.83 -9.07 -10.52
C PRO A 52 -27.42 -8.85 -11.99
N ASN A 53 -28.37 -8.88 -12.94
CA ASN A 53 -28.12 -8.59 -14.35
C ASN A 53 -28.45 -7.14 -14.78
N THR A 54 -28.87 -6.25 -13.87
CA THR A 54 -29.05 -4.82 -14.21
C THR A 54 -27.91 -3.99 -13.65
N LEU A 55 -26.70 -4.21 -14.17
CA LEU A 55 -25.66 -3.19 -14.07
C LEU A 55 -26.02 -2.06 -15.05
N PRO A 56 -26.10 -0.79 -14.61
CA PRO A 56 -26.01 0.30 -15.57
C PRO A 56 -24.66 0.17 -16.26
N SER A 57 -24.69 -0.06 -17.57
CA SER A 57 -23.50 0.00 -18.40
C SER A 57 -22.76 1.30 -18.07
N PRO A 58 -21.44 1.28 -17.82
CA PRO A 58 -20.70 2.52 -17.74
C PRO A 58 -20.99 3.29 -19.04
N PRO A 59 -21.16 4.62 -19.00
CA PRO A 59 -21.28 5.38 -20.22
C PRO A 59 -20.07 5.03 -21.07
N GLU A 60 -20.32 4.39 -22.23
CA GLU A 60 -19.36 4.25 -23.30
C GLU A 60 -18.99 5.67 -23.71
N SER A 61 -18.02 6.24 -23.02
CA SER A 61 -17.26 7.35 -23.56
C SER A 61 -16.65 6.80 -24.83
N PRO A 62 -16.88 7.41 -26.00
CA PRO A 62 -16.20 6.99 -27.20
C PRO A 62 -14.72 7.18 -26.93
N VAL A 63 -14.02 6.09 -26.63
CA VAL A 63 -12.58 6.03 -26.74
C VAL A 63 -12.36 6.32 -28.21
N ALA A 64 -11.97 7.56 -28.51
CA ALA A 64 -11.58 7.94 -29.84
C ALA A 64 -10.43 7.01 -30.23
N GLN A 65 -10.77 5.95 -30.98
CA GLN A 65 -9.84 5.07 -31.66
C GLN A 65 -9.26 5.85 -32.85
N GLY A 66 -8.60 6.97 -32.56
CA GLY A 66 -7.68 7.57 -33.48
C GLY A 66 -6.44 6.68 -33.60
N PRO A 67 -5.82 6.58 -34.78
CA PRO A 67 -4.60 5.81 -34.94
C PRO A 67 -3.53 6.38 -34.01
N ILE A 68 -3.15 5.58 -33.00
CA ILE A 68 -2.01 5.88 -32.12
C ILE A 68 -0.77 5.88 -33.00
N SER A 69 -0.36 7.07 -33.42
CA SER A 69 0.78 7.24 -34.31
C SER A 69 2.07 7.46 -33.52
N ASN A 70 1.98 7.55 -32.19
CA ASN A 70 3.09 7.85 -31.33
C ASN A 70 3.60 6.57 -30.63
N PRO A 71 4.83 6.12 -30.91
CA PRO A 71 5.38 4.91 -30.31
C PRO A 71 5.43 4.96 -28.78
N ASP A 72 5.52 6.15 -28.19
CA ASP A 72 5.52 6.34 -26.74
C ASP A 72 4.14 6.08 -26.10
N GLU A 73 3.04 6.47 -26.76
CA GLU A 73 1.68 6.15 -26.29
C GLU A 73 1.39 4.66 -26.41
N LEU A 74 1.90 4.02 -27.46
CA LEU A 74 1.78 2.57 -27.65
C LEU A 74 2.49 1.82 -26.52
N ARG A 75 3.70 2.25 -26.17
CA ARG A 75 4.50 1.68 -25.07
C ARG A 75 3.84 1.88 -23.71
N LEU A 76 3.26 3.06 -23.47
CA LEU A 76 2.53 3.35 -22.23
C LEU A 76 1.28 2.47 -22.10
N ARG A 77 0.51 2.29 -23.18
CA ARG A 77 -0.67 1.39 -23.16
C ARG A 77 -0.27 -0.05 -22.88
N GLN A 78 0.77 -0.54 -23.57
CA GLN A 78 1.27 -1.88 -23.36
C GLN A 78 1.72 -2.10 -21.90
N MET A 79 2.42 -1.13 -21.30
CA MET A 79 2.82 -1.20 -19.90
C MET A 79 1.62 -1.20 -18.94
N LEU A 80 0.59 -0.39 -19.20
CA LEU A 80 -0.63 -0.37 -18.38
C LEU A 80 -1.41 -1.68 -18.46
N GLU A 81 -1.48 -2.28 -19.65
CA GLU A 81 -2.12 -3.58 -19.86
C GLU A 81 -1.35 -4.67 -19.10
N THR A 82 -0.02 -4.71 -19.21
CA THR A 82 0.78 -5.67 -18.45
C THR A 82 0.69 -5.45 -16.93
N LEU A 83 0.61 -4.20 -16.46
CA LEU A 83 0.38 -3.93 -15.04
C LEU A 83 -1.00 -4.43 -14.58
N SER A 84 -2.03 -4.29 -15.42
CA SER A 84 -3.38 -4.79 -15.13
C SER A 84 -3.38 -6.31 -15.02
N GLU A 85 -2.81 -7.01 -16.00
CA GLU A 85 -2.69 -8.48 -16.00
C GLU A 85 -1.88 -8.99 -14.79
N ALA A 86 -0.77 -8.31 -14.47
CA ALA A 86 0.04 -8.62 -13.30
C ALA A 86 -0.74 -8.45 -11.99
N ALA A 87 -1.55 -7.39 -11.88
CA ALA A 87 -2.39 -7.15 -10.71
C ALA A 87 -3.50 -8.21 -10.58
N GLU A 88 -4.12 -8.63 -11.68
CA GLU A 88 -5.12 -9.70 -11.68
C GLU A 88 -4.51 -11.04 -11.27
N ALA A 89 -3.32 -11.38 -11.78
CA ALA A 89 -2.60 -12.60 -11.40
C ALA A 89 -2.17 -12.59 -9.92
N ALA A 90 -1.79 -11.42 -9.40
CA ALA A 90 -1.49 -11.24 -7.97
C ALA A 90 -2.75 -11.28 -7.09
N ALA A 91 -3.93 -10.98 -7.65
CA ALA A 91 -5.20 -11.02 -6.95
C ALA A 91 -5.86 -12.41 -6.91
N ALA A 92 -5.46 -13.35 -7.78
CA ALA A 92 -6.06 -14.68 -7.94
C ALA A 92 -5.76 -15.67 -6.80
N GLU A 93 -5.56 -15.21 -5.57
CA GLU A 93 -5.19 -16.05 -4.42
C GLU A 93 -6.41 -16.77 -3.82
N ASP A 94 -6.19 -17.98 -3.29
CA ASP A 94 -7.17 -18.66 -2.45
C ASP A 94 -7.31 -17.87 -1.12
N PRO A 95 -8.49 -17.27 -0.84
CA PRO A 95 -8.68 -16.45 0.36
C PRO A 95 -8.55 -17.25 1.65
N GLU A 96 -8.66 -18.58 1.61
CA GLU A 96 -8.52 -19.46 2.78
C GLU A 96 -7.07 -19.90 3.04
N SER A 97 -6.13 -19.55 2.16
CA SER A 97 -4.73 -19.94 2.32
C SER A 97 -3.93 -18.93 3.17
N GLY A 98 -3.30 -19.41 4.24
CA GLY A 98 -2.31 -18.67 5.03
C GLY A 98 -2.84 -17.46 5.81
N THR A 99 -1.91 -16.69 6.38
CA THR A 99 -2.20 -15.40 7.03
C THR A 99 -2.30 -14.26 6.01
N HIS A 100 -2.81 -13.10 6.43
CA HIS A 100 -2.80 -11.89 5.59
C HIS A 100 -1.39 -11.54 5.10
N CYS A 101 -0.38 -11.73 5.96
CA CYS A 101 1.00 -11.43 5.64
C CYS A 101 1.64 -12.44 4.67
N GLU A 102 1.28 -13.72 4.77
CA GLU A 102 1.71 -14.73 3.80
C GLU A 102 1.11 -14.45 2.41
N ARG A 103 -0.18 -14.14 2.33
CA ARG A 103 -0.85 -13.75 1.08
C ARG A 103 -0.30 -12.44 0.51
N ALA A 104 -0.01 -11.46 1.37
CA ALA A 104 0.63 -10.23 0.95
C ALA A 104 2.02 -10.47 0.33
N TYR A 105 2.81 -11.40 0.90
CA TYR A 105 4.11 -11.78 0.32
C TYR A 105 3.94 -12.44 -1.04
N ASP A 106 3.07 -13.45 -1.13
CA ASP A 106 2.90 -14.26 -2.33
C ASP A 106 2.34 -13.39 -3.49
N SER A 107 1.33 -12.54 -3.22
CA SER A 107 0.82 -11.56 -4.20
C SER A 107 1.85 -10.51 -4.62
N SER A 108 2.64 -9.96 -3.67
CA SER A 108 3.69 -9.00 -3.98
C SER A 108 4.81 -9.61 -4.83
N ARG A 109 5.17 -10.88 -4.59
CA ARG A 109 6.16 -11.58 -5.42
C ARG A 109 5.66 -11.84 -6.83
N ARG A 110 4.39 -12.24 -7.01
CA ARG A 110 3.81 -12.41 -8.35
C ARG A 110 3.81 -11.11 -9.13
N LEU A 111 3.44 -9.99 -8.49
CA LEU A 111 3.51 -8.67 -9.11
C LEU A 111 4.96 -8.33 -9.49
N ALA A 112 5.93 -8.58 -8.60
CA ALA A 112 7.34 -8.31 -8.87
C ALA A 112 7.87 -9.12 -10.08
N ILE A 113 7.49 -10.39 -10.19
CA ILE A 113 7.86 -11.27 -11.30
C ILE A 113 7.28 -10.75 -12.61
N ALA A 114 5.96 -10.49 -12.63
CA ALA A 114 5.28 -10.00 -13.82
C ALA A 114 5.84 -8.63 -14.28
N LEU A 115 6.16 -7.73 -13.33
CA LEU A 115 6.80 -6.45 -13.65
C LEU A 115 8.21 -6.64 -14.22
N SER A 116 9.02 -7.52 -13.63
CA SER A 116 10.36 -7.84 -14.14
C SER A 116 10.32 -8.39 -15.57
N GLU A 117 9.39 -9.30 -15.86
CA GLU A 117 9.17 -9.88 -17.18
C GLU A 117 8.73 -8.82 -18.20
N SER A 118 7.82 -7.92 -17.80
CA SER A 118 7.29 -6.86 -18.66
C SER A 118 8.33 -5.81 -19.06
N MET A 119 9.22 -5.44 -18.15
CA MET A 119 10.19 -4.37 -18.35
C MET A 119 11.49 -4.85 -19.01
N GLY A 120 11.62 -6.15 -19.30
CA GLY A 120 12.88 -6.76 -19.74
C GLY A 120 14.01 -6.55 -18.71
N GLY A 121 13.65 -6.40 -17.44
CA GLY A 121 14.50 -5.91 -16.35
C GLY A 121 15.24 -7.01 -15.61
N SER A 122 16.07 -6.56 -14.65
CA SER A 122 16.88 -7.40 -13.75
C SER A 122 16.03 -8.44 -13.02
N PRO A 123 16.56 -9.66 -12.80
CA PRO A 123 15.82 -10.73 -12.14
C PRO A 123 15.34 -10.31 -10.76
N VAL A 124 14.09 -10.65 -10.44
CA VAL A 124 13.55 -10.57 -9.08
C VAL A 124 14.45 -11.37 -8.14
N GLN A 125 14.63 -10.88 -6.92
CA GLN A 125 15.36 -11.62 -5.90
C GLN A 125 14.79 -13.05 -5.74
N GLU A 126 15.70 -14.01 -5.58
CA GLU A 126 15.33 -15.42 -5.41
C GLU A 126 14.39 -15.59 -4.21
N ASP A 127 13.38 -16.44 -4.38
CA ASP A 127 12.45 -16.77 -3.31
C ASP A 127 13.15 -17.65 -2.28
N THR A 128 13.54 -17.06 -1.16
CA THR A 128 14.17 -17.79 -0.07
C THR A 128 13.26 -17.82 1.14
N PRO A 129 13.29 -18.90 1.95
CA PRO A 129 12.55 -18.95 3.21
C PRO A 129 12.88 -17.77 4.13
N GLN A 130 14.12 -17.28 4.10
CA GLN A 130 14.55 -16.13 4.90
C GLN A 130 13.92 -14.82 4.42
N LEU A 131 13.76 -14.63 3.10
CA LEU A 131 13.08 -13.47 2.54
C LEU A 131 11.61 -13.46 2.94
N LYS A 132 10.91 -14.59 2.76
CA LYS A 132 9.52 -14.77 3.20
C LYS A 132 9.37 -14.49 4.69
N ALA A 133 10.20 -15.10 5.53
CA ALA A 133 10.15 -14.91 6.98
C ALA A 133 10.35 -13.45 7.41
N ARG A 134 11.27 -12.72 6.77
CA ARG A 134 11.50 -11.28 7.05
C ARG A 134 10.30 -10.43 6.66
N PHE A 135 9.72 -10.68 5.50
CA PHE A 135 8.52 -9.97 5.06
C PHE A 135 7.35 -10.22 6.00
N VAL A 136 7.06 -11.49 6.30
CA VAL A 136 5.96 -11.89 7.17
C VAL A 136 6.12 -11.28 8.56
N ALA A 137 7.30 -11.43 9.18
CA ALA A 137 7.57 -10.82 10.49
C ALA A 137 7.46 -9.29 10.46
N GLY A 138 7.83 -8.64 9.34
CA GLY A 138 7.65 -7.22 9.15
C GLY A 138 6.17 -6.82 9.11
N CYS A 139 5.38 -7.53 8.31
CA CYS A 139 3.96 -7.32 8.13
C CYS A 139 3.15 -7.58 9.42
N GLU A 140 3.51 -8.60 10.20
CA GLU A 140 2.84 -8.94 11.45
C GLU A 140 2.95 -7.84 12.52
N ARG A 141 3.90 -6.90 12.38
CA ARG A 141 4.03 -5.73 13.26
C ARG A 141 3.01 -4.63 12.94
N LEU A 142 2.34 -4.69 11.80
CA LEU A 142 1.35 -3.71 11.38
C LEU A 142 -0.03 -4.03 11.95
N PRO A 143 -0.93 -3.03 12.08
CA PRO A 143 -2.33 -3.30 12.41
C PRO A 143 -2.98 -4.26 11.42
N GLU A 144 -3.90 -5.10 11.89
CA GLU A 144 -4.55 -6.13 11.07
C GLU A 144 -5.22 -5.55 9.82
N GLU A 145 -5.86 -4.38 9.95
CA GLU A 145 -6.48 -3.68 8.81
C GLU A 145 -5.44 -3.32 7.73
N THR A 146 -4.22 -2.97 8.17
CA THR A 146 -3.11 -2.69 7.25
C THR A 146 -2.64 -3.97 6.58
N GLN A 147 -2.51 -5.06 7.34
CA GLN A 147 -2.13 -6.37 6.79
C GLN A 147 -3.11 -6.83 5.70
N ARG A 148 -4.43 -6.67 5.91
CA ARG A 148 -5.46 -6.98 4.89
C ARG A 148 -5.24 -6.17 3.61
N CYS A 149 -5.02 -4.87 3.76
CA CYS A 149 -4.78 -3.98 2.63
C CYS A 149 -3.45 -4.21 1.91
N MET A 150 -2.53 -4.99 2.48
CA MET A 150 -1.31 -5.42 1.78
C MET A 150 -1.54 -6.61 0.86
N VAL A 151 -2.65 -7.36 1.01
CA VAL A 151 -3.02 -8.42 0.07
C VAL A 151 -3.55 -7.76 -1.20
N MET A 152 -2.88 -7.97 -2.34
CA MET A 152 -3.20 -7.26 -3.58
C MET A 152 -4.66 -7.42 -3.99
N GLY A 153 -5.18 -8.66 -4.00
CA GLY A 153 -6.59 -8.92 -4.35
C GLY A 153 -7.59 -8.23 -3.44
N TYR A 154 -7.32 -8.19 -2.13
CA TYR A 154 -8.15 -7.45 -1.18
C TYR A 154 -8.08 -5.95 -1.45
N SER A 155 -6.88 -5.39 -1.66
CA SER A 155 -6.69 -3.96 -1.94
C SER A 155 -7.43 -3.50 -3.20
N VAL A 156 -7.53 -4.36 -4.22
CA VAL A 156 -8.25 -4.10 -5.47
C VAL A 156 -9.76 -4.21 -5.28
N ALA A 157 -10.25 -5.15 -4.48
CA ALA A 157 -11.67 -5.27 -4.16
C ALA A 157 -12.15 -4.16 -3.18
N HIS A 158 -11.26 -3.65 -2.33
CA HIS A 158 -11.54 -2.71 -1.24
C HIS A 158 -10.76 -1.39 -1.40
N ARG A 159 -10.72 -0.83 -2.62
CA ARG A 159 -9.84 0.32 -2.96
C ARG A 159 -10.08 1.52 -2.06
N ASP A 160 -11.33 1.88 -1.81
CA ASP A 160 -11.67 3.08 -1.02
C ASP A 160 -11.29 2.91 0.45
N GLU A 161 -11.55 1.74 1.02
CA GLU A 161 -11.14 1.37 2.40
C GLU A 161 -9.62 1.45 2.54
N CYS A 162 -8.88 0.78 1.65
CA CYS A 162 -7.42 0.75 1.72
C CYS A 162 -6.79 2.11 1.38
N ALA A 163 -7.43 2.95 0.56
CA ALA A 163 -7.00 4.31 0.30
C ALA A 163 -7.18 5.21 1.53
N GLU A 164 -8.32 5.11 2.23
CA GLU A 164 -8.56 5.85 3.48
C GLU A 164 -7.57 5.43 4.56
N LEU A 165 -7.38 4.12 4.76
CA LEU A 165 -6.42 3.59 5.73
C LEU A 165 -5.01 4.10 5.47
N ARG A 166 -4.58 4.12 4.20
CA ARG A 166 -3.27 4.66 3.82
C ARG A 166 -3.16 6.17 4.09
N ARG A 167 -4.23 6.95 3.87
CA ARG A 167 -4.25 8.39 4.17
C ARG A 167 -4.21 8.69 5.67
N THR A 168 -4.89 7.87 6.48
CA THR A 168 -5.02 8.06 7.93
C THR A 168 -3.97 7.32 8.76
N SER A 169 -3.18 6.45 8.13
CA SER A 169 -2.07 5.74 8.77
C SER A 169 -1.09 6.68 9.47
N THR A 170 -0.43 6.20 10.53
CA THR A 170 0.61 6.98 11.20
C THR A 170 1.89 7.06 10.35
N PRO A 171 2.75 8.08 10.55
CA PRO A 171 4.06 8.11 9.90
C PRO A 171 4.88 6.85 10.14
N GLU A 172 4.80 6.28 11.35
CA GLU A 172 5.48 5.05 11.73
C GLU A 172 4.97 3.85 10.93
N HIS A 173 3.65 3.72 10.75
CA HIS A 173 3.09 2.63 9.94
C HIS A 173 3.49 2.77 8.46
N ARG A 174 3.48 3.99 7.90
CA ARG A 174 3.95 4.21 6.52
C ARG A 174 5.42 3.87 6.34
N ALA A 175 6.25 4.22 7.33
CA ALA A 175 7.68 3.88 7.32
C ALA A 175 7.88 2.36 7.37
N ALA A 176 7.13 1.65 8.22
CA ALA A 176 7.18 0.19 8.32
C ALA A 176 6.72 -0.50 7.01
N VAL A 177 5.62 -0.05 6.40
CA VAL A 177 5.18 -0.58 5.09
C VAL A 177 6.26 -0.34 4.02
N ARG A 178 6.89 0.84 4.01
CA ARG A 178 7.99 1.13 3.07
C ARG A 178 9.18 0.20 3.29
N GLU A 179 9.62 0.03 4.54
CA GLU A 179 10.70 -0.89 4.92
C GLU A 179 10.45 -2.31 4.39
N ILE A 180 9.24 -2.83 4.62
CA ILE A 180 8.83 -4.16 4.16
C ILE A 180 8.91 -4.26 2.63
N MET A 181 8.40 -3.27 1.91
CA MET A 181 8.38 -3.26 0.44
C MET A 181 9.78 -3.10 -0.16
N THR A 182 10.65 -2.28 0.44
CA THR A 182 12.06 -2.19 0.04
C THR A 182 12.83 -3.49 0.27
N GLY A 183 12.41 -4.29 1.26
CA GLY A 183 12.97 -5.60 1.53
C GLY A 183 12.73 -6.65 0.42
N LEU A 184 11.76 -6.43 -0.46
CA LEU A 184 11.44 -7.34 -1.59
C LEU A 184 12.34 -7.14 -2.82
N GLY A 185 13.22 -6.13 -2.81
CA GLY A 185 14.21 -5.88 -3.86
C GLY A 185 14.03 -4.55 -4.60
N PRO A 186 14.79 -4.33 -5.70
CA PRO A 186 15.00 -3.02 -6.31
C PRO A 186 13.76 -2.40 -6.97
N LEU A 187 12.62 -3.10 -7.02
CA LEU A 187 11.36 -2.53 -7.51
C LEU A 187 10.82 -1.41 -6.60
N ALA A 188 11.28 -1.32 -5.35
CA ALA A 188 10.94 -0.20 -4.48
C ALA A 188 11.73 1.07 -4.83
N ASP A 189 12.94 0.94 -5.37
CA ASP A 189 13.79 2.08 -5.77
C ASP A 189 13.26 2.76 -7.05
N THR A 190 12.53 2.04 -7.90
CA THR A 190 11.90 2.61 -9.11
C THR A 190 10.51 3.22 -8.86
N ALA A 191 9.86 2.90 -7.74
CA ALA A 191 8.51 3.37 -7.39
C ALA A 191 8.49 4.70 -6.61
N LEU A 192 9.64 5.17 -6.14
CA LEU A 192 9.78 6.46 -5.47
C LEU A 192 10.46 7.44 -6.43
N PRO A 193 9.80 8.53 -6.87
CA PRO A 193 10.54 9.63 -7.45
C PRO A 193 11.53 10.10 -6.39
N ALA A 194 12.82 10.20 -6.76
CA ALA A 194 13.77 10.91 -5.94
C ALA A 194 13.19 12.30 -5.69
N ASP A 195 13.02 12.68 -4.43
CA ASP A 195 12.82 14.08 -4.05
C ASP A 195 14.06 14.86 -4.53
N GLU A 196 13.98 15.44 -5.73
CA GLU A 196 14.83 16.54 -6.22
C GLU A 196 14.01 17.83 -6.33
#